data_AF-A0A2I2G6Y6-F1
#
_entry.id   AF-A0A2I2G6Y6-F1
#
_cell.length_a   1.000
_cell.length_b   1.000
_cell.length_c   1.000
_cell.angle_alpha   90.00
_cell.angle_beta   90.00
_cell.angle_gamma   90.00
#
_symmetry.space_group_name_H-M   'P 1'
#
loop_
_entity.id
_entity.type
_entity.pdbx_description
1 polymer ?
#
loop_
_entity_poly.entity_id
_entity_poly.type
_entity_poly.pdbx_seq_one_letter_code
_entity_poly.pdbx_strand_id
1 'polypeptide(L)'
;MENRRAVDQMSIENQVFARAERMDFRDHCAERFELQADGVEELLSCSLNESQNLELIVLKVMHRPDEFGIPSLSSVFPFLEAMCPKEDPAWCIHSARQLDLYDAAWVMSDKKQNSTPEANLSMVSFRGRIFLDVEHIVRNRDSFFVLVLIPRSWVVEDINDLVIRVSSRFTETEKPVGTTVSREQAESILNDEE
;
A
#
# COMPACT_ATOMS: atom_id res chain seq x y z
N MET A 1 -8.67 -0.63 37.14
CA MET A 1 -8.12 -0.82 35.77
C MET A 1 -8.92 -0.06 34.71
N GLU A 2 -10.23 0.21 34.91
CA GLU A 2 -11.06 0.99 33.95
C GLU A 2 -10.64 2.46 33.79
N ASN A 3 -10.09 3.08 34.84
CA ASN A 3 -9.76 4.52 34.82
C ASN A 3 -8.60 4.89 33.87
N ARG A 4 -7.74 3.93 33.49
CA ARG A 4 -6.67 4.17 32.50
C ARG A 4 -7.19 4.14 31.08
N ARG A 5 -8.10 3.21 30.76
CA ARG A 5 -8.70 3.10 29.42
C ARG A 5 -9.50 4.34 29.04
N ALA A 6 -10.25 4.92 29.98
CA ALA A 6 -11.00 6.15 29.73
C ALA A 6 -10.09 7.37 29.49
N VAL A 7 -8.96 7.45 30.21
CA VAL A 7 -7.96 8.53 30.03
C VAL A 7 -7.21 8.35 28.70
N ASP A 8 -6.86 7.12 28.34
CA ASP A 8 -6.21 6.81 27.06
C ASP A 8 -7.15 7.09 25.88
N GLN A 9 -8.44 6.71 25.99
CA GLN A 9 -9.48 7.01 25.01
C GLN A 9 -9.64 8.52 24.81
N MET A 10 -9.75 9.28 25.90
CA MET A 10 -9.92 10.74 25.86
C MET A 10 -8.66 11.46 25.32
N SER A 11 -7.47 10.89 25.56
CA SER A 11 -6.20 11.39 25.01
C SER A 11 -6.12 11.17 23.50
N ILE A 12 -6.53 10.00 23.02
CA ILE A 12 -6.59 9.68 21.59
C ILE A 12 -7.64 10.56 20.91
N GLU A 13 -8.83 10.70 21.49
CA GLU A 13 -9.90 11.56 20.96
C GLU A 13 -9.45 13.02 20.86
N ASN A 14 -8.78 13.55 21.89
CA ASN A 14 -8.24 14.92 21.85
C ASN A 14 -7.11 15.08 20.83
N GLN A 15 -6.26 14.07 20.63
CA GLN A 15 -5.25 14.09 19.55
C GLN A 15 -5.89 14.04 18.17
N VAL A 16 -6.93 13.23 17.99
CA VAL A 16 -7.69 13.14 16.73
C VAL A 16 -8.41 14.46 16.46
N PHE A 17 -9.03 15.08 17.48
CA PHE A 17 -9.69 16.37 17.35
C PHE A 17 -8.71 17.51 17.06
N ALA A 18 -7.60 17.59 17.78
CA ALA A 18 -6.58 18.60 17.55
C ALA A 18 -5.89 18.46 16.18
N ARG A 19 -5.76 17.23 15.67
CA ARG A 19 -5.32 16.96 14.29
C ARG A 19 -6.37 17.37 13.27
N ALA A 20 -7.64 17.01 13.49
CA ALA A 20 -8.73 17.40 12.62
C ALA A 20 -8.91 18.92 12.52
N GLU A 21 -8.74 19.65 13.63
CA GLU A 21 -8.77 21.12 13.67
C GLU A 21 -7.60 21.77 12.90
N ARG A 22 -6.48 21.07 12.74
CA ARG A 22 -5.27 21.59 12.08
C ARG A 22 -5.25 21.46 10.56
N MET A 23 -6.31 20.98 9.91
CA MET A 23 -6.19 20.56 8.49
C MET A 23 -4.96 19.65 8.29
N ASP A 24 -4.76 18.68 9.20
CA ASP A 24 -3.51 17.91 9.41
C ASP A 24 -2.82 17.52 8.10
N PHE A 25 -3.58 17.09 7.10
CA PHE A 25 -3.04 16.65 5.83
C PHE A 25 -2.40 17.78 5.00
N ARG A 26 -3.03 18.95 4.91
CA ARG A 26 -2.51 20.09 4.13
C ARG A 26 -1.23 20.63 4.77
N ASP A 27 -1.27 20.85 6.08
CA ASP A 27 -0.14 21.41 6.83
C ASP A 27 1.00 20.39 6.92
N HIS A 28 0.70 19.11 7.13
CA HIS A 28 1.67 18.01 7.07
C HIS A 28 2.35 17.94 5.70
N CYS A 29 1.60 18.02 4.61
CA CYS A 29 2.18 18.05 3.27
C CYS A 29 3.06 19.30 3.05
N ALA A 30 2.61 20.47 3.53
CA ALA A 30 3.35 21.72 3.42
C ALA A 30 4.71 21.62 4.15
N GLU A 31 4.71 21.14 5.39
CA GLU A 31 5.91 20.92 6.17
C GLU A 31 6.82 19.84 5.57
N ARG A 32 6.24 18.69 5.17
CA ARG A 32 6.98 17.52 4.71
C ARG A 32 7.66 17.72 3.36
N PHE A 33 6.99 18.44 2.46
CA PHE A 33 7.45 18.69 1.09
C PHE A 33 8.05 20.09 0.91
N GLU A 34 8.20 20.86 1.99
CA GLU A 34 8.70 22.24 1.98
C GLU A 34 7.90 23.15 1.02
N LEU A 35 6.59 22.91 0.94
CA LEU A 35 5.66 23.67 0.10
C LEU A 35 4.93 24.72 0.93
N GLN A 36 4.51 25.81 0.28
CA GLN A 36 3.53 26.71 0.87
C GLN A 36 2.15 26.05 0.84
N ALA A 37 1.29 26.41 1.80
CA ALA A 37 -0.04 25.84 1.94
C ALA A 37 -0.89 25.98 0.65
N ASP A 38 -0.71 27.06 -0.11
CA ASP A 38 -1.38 27.29 -1.40
C ASP A 38 -0.86 26.34 -2.49
N GLY A 39 0.43 26.01 -2.48
CA GLY A 39 1.02 25.04 -3.41
C GLY A 39 0.50 23.61 -3.14
N VAL A 40 0.27 23.25 -1.88
CA VAL A 40 -0.38 21.98 -1.54
C VAL A 40 -1.82 21.95 -2.04
N GLU A 41 -2.55 23.05 -1.87
CA GLU A 41 -3.94 23.16 -2.35
C GLU A 41 -4.04 23.10 -3.88
N GLU A 42 -3.09 23.70 -4.59
CA GLU A 42 -2.95 23.58 -6.03
C GLU A 42 -2.71 22.13 -6.46
N LEU A 43 -1.81 21.40 -5.79
CA LEU A 43 -1.55 19.98 -6.06
C LEU A 43 -2.76 19.08 -5.75
N LEU A 44 -3.57 19.44 -4.76
CA LEU A 44 -4.80 18.71 -4.44
C LEU A 44 -5.94 19.02 -5.43
N SER A 45 -5.90 20.19 -6.06
CA SER A 45 -6.96 20.69 -6.94
C SER A 45 -6.64 20.52 -8.42
N CYS A 46 -5.37 20.28 -8.79
CA CYS A 46 -4.97 20.10 -10.18
C CYS A 46 -5.71 18.91 -10.80
N SER A 47 -6.13 19.04 -12.05
CA SER A 47 -6.76 17.93 -12.76
C SER A 47 -5.75 16.78 -12.88
N LEU A 48 -6.11 15.61 -12.36
CA LEU A 48 -5.32 14.41 -12.60
C LEU A 48 -5.42 14.08 -14.09
N ASN A 49 -4.28 13.89 -14.73
CA ASN A 49 -4.28 13.35 -16.09
C ASN A 49 -4.48 11.83 -15.96
N GLU A 50 -5.73 11.38 -16.07
CA GLU A 50 -6.11 9.95 -16.01
C GLU A 50 -5.38 9.09 -17.06
N SER A 51 -4.79 9.74 -18.07
CA SER A 51 -3.93 9.17 -19.11
C SER A 51 -2.50 8.85 -18.65
N GLN A 52 -2.14 9.09 -17.39
CA GLN A 52 -0.81 8.76 -16.87
C GLN A 52 -0.57 7.24 -16.91
N ASN A 53 0.67 6.85 -17.24
CA ASN A 53 1.14 5.47 -17.18
C ASN A 53 1.19 5.04 -15.71
N LEU A 54 0.04 4.64 -15.15
CA LEU A 54 -0.06 4.13 -13.79
C LEU A 54 0.83 2.88 -13.66
N GLU A 55 1.55 2.81 -12.55
CA GLU A 55 2.45 1.73 -12.19
C GLU A 55 1.79 0.84 -11.13
N LEU A 56 2.21 -0.42 -10.98
CA LEU A 56 1.84 -1.18 -9.79
C LEU A 56 2.43 -0.51 -8.56
N ILE A 57 1.67 -0.49 -7.46
CA ILE A 57 2.20 -0.12 -6.16
C ILE A 57 2.22 -1.37 -5.27
N VAL A 58 3.40 -1.72 -4.77
CA VAL A 58 3.62 -2.94 -3.99
C VAL A 58 4.10 -2.55 -2.60
N LEU A 59 3.32 -2.87 -1.56
CA LEU A 59 3.59 -2.45 -0.19
C LEU A 59 3.75 -3.66 0.73
N LYS A 60 4.76 -3.64 1.60
CA LYS A 60 4.97 -4.66 2.63
C LYS A 60 4.23 -4.29 3.90
N VAL A 61 3.36 -5.16 4.39
CA VAL A 61 2.58 -4.94 5.61
C VAL A 61 2.89 -6.02 6.64
N MET A 62 3.55 -5.65 7.74
CA MET A 62 3.97 -6.61 8.78
C MET A 62 2.82 -7.07 9.68
N HIS A 63 1.70 -6.34 9.68
CA HIS A 63 0.53 -6.64 10.48
C HIS A 63 -0.63 -7.08 9.61
N ARG A 64 -1.48 -7.98 10.13
CA ARG A 64 -2.72 -8.35 9.45
C ARG A 64 -3.61 -7.10 9.34
N PRO A 65 -4.11 -6.75 8.15
CA PRO A 65 -5.12 -5.70 8.02
C PRO A 65 -6.44 -6.17 8.63
N ASP A 66 -7.26 -5.22 9.08
CA ASP A 66 -8.60 -5.54 9.61
C ASP A 66 -9.50 -6.16 8.53
N GLU A 67 -9.37 -5.65 7.30
CA GLU A 67 -10.03 -6.17 6.10
C GLU A 67 -9.05 -6.34 4.95
N PHE A 68 -9.17 -7.42 4.19
CA PHE A 68 -8.39 -7.66 2.97
C PHE A 68 -9.08 -7.02 1.74
N GLY A 69 -9.38 -5.72 1.84
CA GLY A 69 -10.01 -4.90 0.80
C GLY A 69 -9.09 -3.81 0.26
N ILE A 70 -9.64 -2.82 -0.45
CA ILE A 70 -8.89 -1.59 -0.76
C ILE A 70 -8.71 -0.83 0.57
N PRO A 71 -7.47 -0.56 1.02
CA PRO A 71 -7.26 0.14 2.27
C PRO A 71 -7.62 1.62 2.14
N SER A 72 -7.94 2.24 3.29
CA SER A 72 -8.20 3.68 3.34
C SER A 72 -6.98 4.48 2.94
N LEU A 73 -7.19 5.70 2.43
CA LEU A 73 -6.09 6.64 2.15
C LEU A 73 -5.19 6.82 3.38
N SER A 74 -5.77 6.98 4.58
CA SER A 74 -5.01 7.13 5.83
C SER A 74 -4.11 5.95 6.15
N SER A 75 -4.46 4.74 5.68
CA SER A 75 -3.65 3.54 5.85
C SER A 75 -2.53 3.43 4.80
N VAL A 76 -2.77 3.90 3.57
CA VAL A 76 -1.83 3.80 2.45
C VAL A 76 -0.84 4.96 2.42
N PHE A 77 -1.27 6.17 2.80
CA PHE A 77 -0.48 7.39 2.66
C PHE A 77 0.91 7.31 3.31
N PRO A 78 1.09 6.79 4.54
CA PRO A 78 2.43 6.68 5.14
C PRO A 78 3.40 5.85 4.31
N PHE A 79 2.90 4.86 3.56
CA PHE A 79 3.72 4.06 2.64
C PHE A 79 4.09 4.86 1.40
N LEU A 80 3.14 5.60 0.82
CA LEU A 80 3.40 6.49 -0.32
C LEU A 80 4.41 7.57 0.04
N GLU A 81 4.34 8.13 1.24
CA GLU A 81 5.32 9.10 1.73
C GLU A 81 6.72 8.49 1.88
N ALA A 82 6.81 7.25 2.37
CA ALA A 82 8.07 6.54 2.53
C ALA A 82 8.71 6.18 1.17
N MET A 83 7.90 6.01 0.13
CA MET A 83 8.35 5.72 -1.24
C MET A 83 8.53 6.98 -2.09
N CYS A 84 8.13 8.16 -1.61
CA CYS A 84 8.11 9.38 -2.38
C CYS A 84 9.51 9.72 -2.95
N PRO A 85 9.67 9.82 -4.28
CA PRO A 85 10.92 10.24 -4.89
C PRO A 85 11.35 11.61 -4.37
N LYS A 86 12.66 11.80 -4.15
CA LYS A 86 13.18 13.09 -3.67
C LYS A 86 13.03 14.19 -4.73
N GLU A 87 13.03 13.78 -5.99
CA GLU A 87 12.96 14.64 -7.17
C GLU A 87 11.52 15.06 -7.50
N ASP A 88 10.52 14.33 -7.00
CA ASP A 88 9.10 14.64 -7.17
C ASP A 88 8.33 14.51 -5.83
N PRO A 89 8.40 15.53 -4.97
CA PRO A 89 7.68 15.55 -3.70
C PRO A 89 6.15 15.45 -3.85
N ALA A 90 5.62 15.85 -5.01
CA ALA A 90 4.18 15.82 -5.29
C ALA A 90 3.69 14.40 -5.65
N TRP A 91 4.60 13.47 -5.98
CA TRP A 91 4.29 12.11 -6.40
C TRP A 91 3.34 11.39 -5.43
N CYS A 92 3.59 11.50 -4.12
CA CYS A 92 2.76 10.82 -3.13
C CYS A 92 1.34 11.41 -3.04
N ILE A 93 1.19 12.73 -3.24
CA ILE A 93 -0.12 13.40 -3.31
C ILE A 93 -0.86 12.96 -4.57
N HIS A 94 -0.20 12.95 -5.72
CA HIS A 94 -0.80 12.47 -6.97
C HIS A 94 -1.24 11.01 -6.87
N SER A 95 -0.35 10.14 -6.36
CA SER A 95 -0.62 8.71 -6.17
C SER A 95 -1.77 8.47 -5.20
N ALA A 96 -1.82 9.23 -4.11
CA ALA A 96 -2.90 9.19 -3.13
C ALA A 96 -4.26 9.53 -3.74
N ARG A 97 -4.31 10.53 -4.62
CA ARG A 97 -5.55 10.97 -5.29
C ARG A 97 -6.01 10.00 -6.37
N GLN A 98 -5.15 9.11 -6.84
CA GLN A 98 -5.45 8.13 -7.89
C GLN A 98 -5.78 6.73 -7.36
N LEU A 99 -5.82 6.52 -6.03
CA LEU A 99 -6.04 5.19 -5.42
C LEU A 99 -7.36 4.52 -5.86
N ASP A 100 -8.36 5.31 -6.23
CA ASP A 100 -9.65 4.84 -6.75
C ASP A 100 -9.55 4.23 -8.15
N LEU A 101 -8.46 4.50 -8.89
CA LEU A 101 -8.14 3.90 -10.19
C LEU A 101 -7.48 2.52 -10.06
N TYR A 102 -7.26 2.03 -8.84
CA TYR A 102 -6.63 0.75 -8.57
C TYR A 102 -7.59 -0.30 -8.04
N ASP A 103 -7.24 -1.56 -8.27
CA ASP A 103 -7.74 -2.72 -7.57
C ASP A 103 -6.71 -3.22 -6.57
N ALA A 104 -7.17 -3.69 -5.41
CA ALA A 104 -6.28 -4.28 -4.40
C ALA A 104 -6.24 -5.79 -4.51
N ALA A 105 -5.02 -6.34 -4.54
CA ALA A 105 -4.74 -7.74 -4.26
C ALA A 105 -3.91 -7.85 -2.98
N TRP A 106 -4.26 -8.81 -2.12
CA TRP A 106 -3.49 -9.11 -0.92
C TRP A 106 -2.83 -10.46 -1.06
N VAL A 107 -1.54 -10.51 -0.73
CA VAL A 107 -0.73 -11.73 -0.68
C VAL A 107 -0.26 -11.92 0.75
N MET A 108 -0.21 -13.17 1.19
CA MET A 108 0.42 -13.54 2.45
C MET A 108 1.68 -14.33 2.15
N SER A 109 2.76 -14.01 2.86
CA SER A 109 3.96 -14.82 2.95
C SER A 109 3.90 -15.69 4.20
N ASP A 110 3.77 -17.00 4.02
CA ASP A 110 3.91 -18.00 5.09
C ASP A 110 5.29 -18.65 4.98
N LYS A 111 6.26 -18.18 5.80
CA LYS A 111 7.56 -18.84 5.88
C LYS A 111 7.41 -20.18 6.61
N LYS A 112 7.07 -21.23 5.87
CA LYS A 112 7.24 -22.61 6.33
C LYS A 112 8.73 -22.94 6.35
N GLN A 113 9.17 -23.71 7.35
CA GLN A 113 10.59 -23.90 7.66
C GLN A 113 11.46 -24.57 6.56
N ASN A 114 10.95 -24.94 5.38
CA ASN A 114 11.72 -25.70 4.37
C ASN A 114 11.32 -25.44 2.90
N SER A 115 10.70 -24.30 2.56
CA SER A 115 10.20 -24.01 1.20
C SER A 115 10.90 -22.80 0.56
N THR A 116 11.03 -22.84 -0.77
CA THR A 116 11.55 -21.72 -1.58
C THR A 116 10.69 -20.45 -1.41
N PRO A 117 11.24 -19.25 -1.67
CA PRO A 117 10.53 -17.98 -1.45
C PRO A 117 9.18 -17.89 -2.16
N GLU A 118 9.11 -18.34 -3.42
CA GLU A 118 7.87 -18.34 -4.22
C GLU A 118 6.82 -19.32 -3.69
N ALA A 119 7.24 -20.48 -3.19
CA ALA A 119 6.34 -21.51 -2.66
C ALA A 119 5.66 -21.13 -1.33
N ASN A 120 5.99 -19.95 -0.80
CA ASN A 120 5.49 -19.44 0.48
C ASN A 120 4.47 -18.28 0.30
N LEU A 121 4.22 -17.84 -0.93
CA LEU A 121 3.26 -16.77 -1.21
C LEU A 121 1.91 -17.35 -1.59
N SER A 122 0.84 -16.74 -1.09
CA SER A 122 -0.53 -17.11 -1.47
C SER A 122 -1.40 -15.88 -1.53
N MET A 123 -2.15 -15.73 -2.62
CA MET A 123 -3.12 -14.65 -2.75
C MET A 123 -4.27 -14.89 -1.77
N VAL A 124 -4.45 -13.94 -0.86
CA VAL A 124 -5.51 -13.94 0.15
C VAL A 124 -6.79 -13.39 -0.43
N SER A 125 -6.71 -12.30 -1.19
CA SER A 125 -7.87 -11.65 -1.78
C SER A 125 -7.52 -10.85 -3.03
N PHE A 126 -8.55 -10.58 -3.84
CA PHE A 126 -8.49 -9.66 -4.96
C PHE A 126 -9.84 -8.96 -5.13
N ARG A 127 -9.83 -7.63 -5.29
CA ARG A 127 -11.05 -6.80 -5.39
C ARG A 127 -12.03 -7.06 -4.23
N GLY A 128 -11.51 -7.27 -3.03
CA GLY A 128 -12.30 -7.60 -1.83
C GLY A 128 -12.88 -9.02 -1.78
N ARG A 129 -12.70 -9.84 -2.83
CA ARG A 129 -13.06 -11.26 -2.78
C ARG A 129 -11.97 -12.03 -2.07
N ILE A 130 -12.32 -12.71 -0.99
CA ILE A 130 -11.41 -13.54 -0.19
C ILE A 130 -11.32 -14.94 -0.80
N PHE A 131 -10.09 -15.44 -0.98
CA PHE A 131 -9.78 -16.79 -1.46
C PHE A 131 -9.21 -17.70 -0.37
N LEU A 132 -8.55 -17.10 0.62
CA LEU A 132 -7.87 -17.81 1.69
C LEU A 132 -8.37 -17.29 3.03
N ASP A 133 -8.82 -18.20 3.89
CA ASP A 133 -9.17 -17.88 5.27
C ASP A 133 -7.89 -17.79 6.12
N VAL A 134 -7.53 -16.55 6.48
CA VAL A 134 -6.32 -16.25 7.25
C VAL A 134 -6.54 -16.41 8.76
N GLU A 135 -7.78 -16.59 9.23
CA GLU A 135 -8.09 -16.66 10.67
C GLU A 135 -7.52 -17.91 11.33
N HIS A 136 -7.38 -18.98 10.55
CA HIS A 136 -6.87 -20.26 11.02
C HIS A 136 -5.37 -20.47 10.79
N ILE A 137 -4.69 -19.48 10.20
CA ILE A 137 -3.26 -19.60 9.89
C ILE A 137 -2.46 -19.21 11.13
N VAL A 138 -1.70 -20.17 11.66
CA VAL A 138 -0.81 -19.97 12.80
C VAL A 138 0.18 -18.86 12.43
N ARG A 139 0.01 -17.69 13.04
CA ARG A 139 0.90 -16.54 12.83
C ARG A 139 2.32 -16.91 13.26
N ASN A 140 3.12 -17.36 12.31
CA ASN A 140 4.55 -17.43 12.52
C ASN A 140 5.07 -15.99 12.62
N ARG A 141 6.03 -15.72 13.51
CA ARG A 141 6.51 -14.34 13.78
C ARG A 141 7.08 -13.63 12.55
N ASP A 142 7.45 -14.42 11.54
CA ASP A 142 8.06 -13.96 10.30
C ASP A 142 7.09 -13.86 9.12
N SER A 143 5.78 -14.07 9.36
CA SER A 143 4.75 -13.91 8.34
C SER A 143 4.47 -12.43 8.12
N PHE A 144 4.30 -12.04 6.86
CA PHE A 144 3.92 -10.69 6.48
C PHE A 144 2.95 -10.73 5.31
N PHE A 145 2.30 -9.61 5.05
CA PHE A 145 1.39 -9.42 3.93
C PHE A 145 2.02 -8.48 2.91
N VAL A 146 1.62 -8.64 1.66
CA VAL A 146 1.95 -7.71 0.57
C VAL A 146 0.63 -7.21 0.00
N LEU A 147 0.48 -5.90 -0.05
CA LEU A 147 -0.59 -5.25 -0.80
C LEU A 147 -0.05 -4.91 -2.19
N VAL A 148 -0.74 -5.37 -3.22
CA VAL A 148 -0.48 -4.98 -4.61
C VAL A 148 -1.67 -4.18 -5.11
N LEU A 149 -1.46 -2.90 -5.38
CA LEU A 149 -2.42 -2.04 -6.06
C LEU A 149 -2.17 -2.12 -7.57
N ILE A 150 -3.17 -2.58 -8.29
CA ILE A 150 -3.10 -2.87 -9.72
C ILE A 150 -3.97 -1.86 -10.46
N PRO A 151 -3.44 -1.07 -11.40
CA PRO A 151 -4.24 -0.13 -12.16
C PRO A 151 -5.38 -0.85 -12.88
N ARG A 152 -6.62 -0.35 -12.74
CA ARG A 152 -7.79 -0.95 -13.40
C ARG A 152 -7.72 -0.91 -14.93
N SER A 153 -6.89 -0.01 -15.46
CA SER A 153 -6.61 0.10 -16.90
C SER A 153 -5.71 -1.04 -17.42
N TRP A 154 -5.06 -1.80 -16.54
CA TRP A 154 -4.24 -2.93 -16.95
C TRP A 154 -5.12 -4.15 -17.23
N VAL A 155 -5.05 -4.64 -18.47
CA VAL A 155 -5.67 -5.90 -18.88
C VAL A 155 -4.64 -7.00 -18.64
N VAL A 156 -4.79 -7.73 -17.54
CA VAL A 156 -3.91 -8.83 -17.13
C VAL A 156 -4.70 -10.13 -17.21
N GLU A 157 -4.21 -11.09 -17.99
CA GLU A 157 -4.89 -12.38 -18.18
C GLU A 157 -4.83 -13.25 -16.93
N ASP A 158 -3.65 -13.38 -16.31
CA ASP A 158 -3.45 -14.09 -15.04
C ASP A 158 -3.02 -13.11 -13.94
N ILE A 159 -4.02 -12.59 -13.22
CA ILE A 159 -3.78 -11.68 -12.11
C ILE A 159 -3.04 -12.35 -10.94
N ASN A 160 -3.23 -13.65 -10.75
CA ASN A 160 -2.63 -14.36 -9.64
C ASN A 160 -1.12 -14.52 -9.88
N ASP A 161 -0.75 -15.00 -11.07
CA ASP A 161 0.66 -15.14 -11.45
C ASP A 161 1.41 -13.81 -11.38
N LEU A 162 0.83 -12.72 -11.90
CA LEU A 162 1.39 -11.37 -11.80
C LEU A 162 1.65 -11.00 -10.33
N VAL A 163 0.61 -11.12 -9.50
CA VAL A 163 0.65 -10.70 -8.10
C VAL A 163 1.67 -11.53 -7.31
N ILE A 164 1.75 -12.84 -7.54
CA ILE A 164 2.70 -13.73 -6.85
C ILE A 164 4.14 -13.42 -7.28
N ARG A 165 4.43 -13.32 -8.57
CA ARG A 165 5.80 -13.08 -9.07
C ARG A 165 6.33 -11.70 -8.67
N VAL A 166 5.51 -10.66 -8.79
CA VAL A 166 5.87 -9.30 -8.35
C VAL A 166 6.12 -9.27 -6.84
N SER A 167 5.26 -9.93 -6.06
CA SER A 167 5.44 -10.03 -4.61
C SER A 167 6.73 -10.79 -4.27
N SER A 168 7.03 -11.89 -4.96
CA SER A 168 8.24 -12.68 -4.75
C SER A 168 9.50 -11.84 -4.95
N ARG A 169 9.65 -11.21 -6.12
CA ARG A 169 10.80 -10.34 -6.41
C ARG A 169 10.92 -9.18 -5.43
N PHE A 170 9.80 -8.58 -5.04
CA PHE A 170 9.80 -7.54 -4.03
C PHE A 170 10.33 -8.05 -2.68
N THR A 171 9.93 -9.25 -2.26
CA THR A 171 10.36 -9.84 -0.97
C THR A 171 11.82 -10.27 -0.93
N GLU A 172 12.44 -10.52 -2.08
CA GLU A 172 13.87 -10.79 -2.19
C GLU A 172 14.73 -9.53 -2.02
N THR A 173 14.16 -8.37 -2.34
CA THR A 173 14.86 -7.09 -2.15
C THR A 173 14.77 -6.62 -0.70
N GLU A 174 15.85 -6.11 -0.12
CA GLU A 174 15.85 -5.46 1.21
C GLU A 174 15.11 -4.09 1.21
N LYS A 175 14.18 -3.86 0.27
CA LYS A 175 13.40 -2.61 0.23
C LYS A 175 12.47 -2.55 1.45
N PRO A 176 12.50 -1.45 2.22
CA PRO A 176 11.99 -1.48 3.58
C PRO A 176 10.46 -1.43 3.70
N VAL A 177 9.74 -0.80 2.76
CA VAL A 177 8.31 -0.46 2.96
C VAL A 177 7.45 -0.68 1.70
N GLY A 178 7.98 -0.44 0.51
CA GLY A 178 7.27 -0.67 -0.75
C GLY A 178 8.11 -0.34 -1.99
N THR A 179 7.52 -0.53 -3.16
CA THR A 179 8.09 -0.16 -4.47
C THR A 179 6.98 0.12 -5.48
N THR A 180 7.29 0.83 -6.55
CA THR A 180 6.49 0.80 -7.77
C THR A 180 7.09 -0.17 -8.80
N VAL A 181 6.26 -0.64 -9.74
CA VAL A 181 6.68 -1.49 -10.87
C VAL A 181 5.96 -0.99 -12.12
N SER A 182 6.73 -0.59 -13.14
CA SER A 182 6.15 -0.14 -14.41
C SER A 182 5.47 -1.28 -15.16
N ARG A 183 4.67 -0.95 -16.18
CA ARG A 183 4.00 -1.96 -16.99
C ARG A 183 4.99 -2.86 -17.73
N GLU A 184 6.02 -2.28 -18.31
CA GLU A 184 7.07 -3.00 -19.03
C GLU A 184 7.84 -3.93 -18.10
N GLN A 185 8.08 -3.50 -16.86
CA GLN A 185 8.70 -4.33 -15.83
C GLN A 185 7.80 -5.49 -15.43
N ALA A 186 6.50 -5.24 -15.22
CA ALA A 186 5.53 -6.28 -14.89
C ALA A 186 5.42 -7.33 -16.01
N GLU A 187 5.39 -6.88 -17.27
CA GLU A 187 5.39 -7.77 -18.44
C GLU A 187 6.70 -8.57 -18.54
N SER A 188 7.86 -7.96 -18.25
CA SER A 188 9.12 -8.69 -18.17
C SER A 188 9.11 -9.75 -17.06
N ILE A 189 8.54 -9.45 -15.89
CA ILE A 189 8.43 -10.40 -14.76
C ILE A 189 7.58 -11.62 -15.12
N LEU A 190 6.50 -11.40 -15.89
CA LEU A 190 5.64 -12.48 -16.37
C LEU A 190 6.32 -13.33 -17.45
N ASN A 191 7.12 -12.71 -18.32
CA ASN A 191 7.78 -13.37 -19.45
C ASN A 191 9.13 -14.03 -19.10
N ASP A 192 9.70 -13.71 -17.94
CA ASP A 192 10.86 -14.44 -17.41
C ASP A 192 10.40 -15.88 -17.04
N GLU A 193 10.50 -16.80 -17.99
CA GLU A 193 10.47 -18.25 -17.76
C GLU A 193 11.87 -18.72 -17.30
N GLU A 194 11.91 -19.28 -16.09
CA GLU A 194 13.03 -20.02 -15.43
C GLU A 194 14.38 -19.30 -15.22
#